data_AF-A0A921ST33-F1
#
_entry.id   AF-A0A921ST33-F1
#
_cell.length_a   1.000
_cell.length_b   1.000
_cell.length_c   1.000
_cell.angle_alpha   90.00
_cell.angle_beta   90.00
_cell.angle_gamma   90.00
#
_symmetry.space_group_name_H-M   'P 1'
#
loop_
_entity.id
_entity.type
_entity.pdbx_description
1 polymer ?
#
loop_
_entity_poly.entity_id
_entity_poly.type
_entity_poly.pdbx_seq_one_letter_code
_entity_poly.pdbx_strand_id
1 'polypeptide(L)'
;MVRINGKGNAVLLSLTLITFAAYAAVLVTAFWDLPLDIPPWHQLLLLYAHFIPMFLLELLLCRTAKLKWRILLPAVLLAVPGLWFVASAEWYAMAWVLAGWWCAAPVLGCLTAWAVWALSRRLKRPERI
;
A
#
# COMPACT_ATOMS: atom_id res chain seq x y z
N MET A 1 6.03 12.76 22.30
CA MET A 1 5.98 12.74 20.81
C MET A 1 7.31 12.22 20.30
N VAL A 2 7.33 11.19 19.45
CA VAL A 2 8.60 10.74 18.84
C VAL A 2 8.98 11.78 17.80
N ARG A 3 10.00 12.60 18.07
CA ARG A 3 10.61 13.48 17.08
C ARG A 3 11.47 12.61 16.17
N ILE A 4 10.84 11.93 15.22
CA ILE A 4 11.56 11.18 14.19
C ILE A 4 12.17 12.23 13.27
N ASN A 5 13.50 12.23 13.23
CA ASN A 5 14.33 13.17 12.48
C ASN A 5 13.80 13.37 11.05
N GLY A 6 13.76 14.61 10.55
CA GLY A 6 13.22 14.93 9.22
C GLY A 6 13.84 14.06 8.10
N LYS A 7 15.13 13.72 8.25
CA LYS A 7 15.86 12.80 7.36
C LYS A 7 15.23 11.40 7.26
N GLY A 8 14.80 10.81 8.38
CA GLY A 8 14.25 9.45 8.39
C GLY A 8 12.87 9.36 7.73
N ASN A 9 12.05 10.40 7.91
CA ASN A 9 10.75 10.48 7.23
C ASN A 9 10.92 10.79 5.73
N ALA A 10 11.93 11.61 5.36
CA ALA A 10 12.26 11.88 3.97
C ALA A 10 12.70 10.60 3.23
N VAL A 11 13.61 9.81 3.81
CA VAL A 11 14.01 8.52 3.23
C VAL A 11 12.80 7.60 3.07
N LEU A 12 11.93 7.52 4.07
CA LEU A 12 10.75 6.65 4.01
C LEU A 12 9.74 7.11 2.95
N LEU A 13 9.57 8.42 2.79
CA LEU A 13 8.78 9.00 1.70
C LEU A 13 9.41 8.67 0.34
N SER A 14 10.72 8.87 0.17
CA SER A 14 11.41 8.53 -1.07
C SER A 14 11.25 7.06 -1.43
N LEU A 15 11.43 6.14 -0.49
CA LEU A 15 11.21 4.70 -0.71
C LEU A 15 9.75 4.39 -1.07
N THR A 16 8.80 5.05 -0.41
CA THR A 16 7.37 4.92 -0.74
C THR A 16 7.12 5.34 -2.19
N LEU A 17 7.63 6.48 -2.61
CA LEU A 17 7.47 6.99 -3.98
C LEU A 17 8.12 6.09 -5.02
N ILE A 18 9.35 5.62 -4.77
CA ILE A 18 10.08 4.72 -5.68
C ILE A 18 9.33 3.39 -5.84
N THR A 19 8.86 2.81 -4.74
CA THR A 19 8.13 1.53 -4.78
C THR A 19 6.75 1.67 -5.42
N PHE A 20 6.05 2.79 -5.21
CA PHE A 20 4.83 3.11 -5.94
C PHE A 20 5.08 3.28 -7.44
N ALA A 21 6.14 3.98 -7.84
CA ALA A 21 6.49 4.17 -9.24
C ALA A 21 6.84 2.83 -9.91
N ALA A 22 7.60 1.97 -9.25
CA ALA A 22 7.89 0.63 -9.73
C ALA A 22 6.61 -0.21 -9.88
N TYR A 23 5.71 -0.16 -8.90
CA TYR A 23 4.42 -0.85 -8.99
C TYR A 23 3.53 -0.31 -10.12
N ALA A 24 3.49 1.01 -10.30
CA ALA A 24 2.76 1.62 -11.41
C ALA A 24 3.31 1.16 -12.77
N ALA A 25 4.63 1.00 -12.91
CA ALA A 25 5.23 0.43 -14.12
C ALA A 25 4.82 -1.04 -14.35
N VAL A 26 4.78 -1.86 -13.29
CA VAL A 26 4.24 -3.24 -13.38
C VAL A 26 2.79 -3.22 -13.85
N LEU A 27 1.98 -2.32 -13.32
CA LEU A 27 0.57 -2.18 -13.68
C LEU A 27 0.43 -1.77 -15.15
N VAL A 28 1.13 -0.74 -15.59
CA VAL A 28 1.12 -0.30 -17.00
C VAL A 28 1.57 -1.42 -17.93
N THR A 29 2.69 -2.09 -17.63
CA THR A 29 3.20 -3.19 -18.47
C THR A 29 2.27 -4.41 -18.53
N ALA A 30 1.50 -4.68 -17.47
CA ALA A 30 0.51 -5.75 -17.48
C ALA A 30 -0.70 -5.48 -18.40
N PHE A 31 -0.97 -4.21 -18.69
CA PHE A 31 -2.10 -3.77 -19.53
C PHE A 31 -1.66 -3.15 -20.87
N TRP A 32 -0.35 -3.09 -21.13
CA TRP A 32 0.23 -2.43 -22.30
C TRP A 32 0.11 -3.29 -23.57
N ASP A 33 0.59 -4.53 -23.46
CA ASP A 33 0.28 -5.54 -24.46
C ASP A 33 -1.00 -6.25 -24.00
N LEU A 34 -1.88 -6.59 -24.92
CA LEU A 34 -3.12 -7.31 -24.65
C LEU A 34 -2.97 -8.85 -24.87
N PRO A 35 -1.91 -9.57 -24.46
CA PRO A 35 -1.93 -11.02 -24.49
C PRO A 35 -2.64 -11.50 -23.22
N LEU A 36 -3.58 -12.42 -23.40
CA LEU A 36 -4.27 -13.10 -22.30
C LEU A 36 -3.33 -13.93 -21.40
N ASP A 37 -2.07 -14.09 -21.79
CA ASP A 37 -1.09 -14.97 -21.16
C ASP A 37 -0.04 -14.14 -20.39
N ILE A 38 -0.46 -13.61 -19.24
CA ILE A 38 0.42 -12.89 -18.32
C ILE A 38 1.31 -13.92 -17.63
N PRO A 39 2.64 -13.83 -17.72
CA PRO A 39 3.49 -14.81 -17.08
C PRO A 39 3.30 -14.80 -15.55
N PRO A 40 3.40 -15.96 -14.87
CA PRO A 40 3.03 -16.08 -13.46
C PRO A 40 3.75 -15.10 -12.52
N TRP A 41 5.01 -14.79 -12.81
CA TRP A 41 5.80 -13.84 -12.02
C TRP A 41 5.22 -12.42 -12.08
N HIS A 42 4.67 -12.02 -13.22
CA HIS A 42 4.08 -10.70 -13.43
C HIS A 42 2.72 -10.60 -12.73
N GLN A 43 1.94 -11.68 -12.76
CA GLN A 43 0.70 -11.80 -12.00
C GLN A 43 0.95 -11.71 -10.48
N LEU A 44 2.01 -12.35 -9.97
CA LEU A 44 2.40 -12.25 -8.56
C LEU A 44 2.79 -10.81 -8.19
N LEU A 45 3.57 -10.12 -9.03
CA LEU A 45 3.91 -8.72 -8.80
C LEU A 45 2.66 -7.84 -8.77
N LEU A 46 1.73 -8.03 -9.71
CA LEU A 46 0.50 -7.25 -9.78
C LEU A 46 -0.39 -7.43 -8.53
N LEU A 47 -0.46 -8.66 -8.01
CA LEU A 47 -1.28 -9.02 -6.86
C LEU A 47 -0.67 -8.71 -5.50
N TYR A 48 0.67 -8.71 -5.38
CA TYR A 48 1.32 -8.66 -4.07
C TYR A 48 2.35 -7.54 -3.91
N ALA A 49 2.93 -7.00 -4.99
CA ALA A 49 4.04 -6.05 -4.85
C ALA A 49 3.61 -4.72 -4.21
N HIS A 50 2.36 -4.30 -4.37
CA HIS A 50 1.81 -3.11 -3.71
C HIS A 50 1.64 -3.24 -2.20
N PHE A 51 1.89 -4.42 -1.61
CA PHE A 51 2.13 -4.57 -0.17
C PHE A 51 3.23 -3.61 0.32
N ILE A 52 4.35 -3.54 -0.40
CA ILE A 52 5.55 -2.79 0.00
C ILE A 52 5.28 -1.27 0.06
N PRO A 53 4.83 -0.61 -1.01
CA PRO A 53 4.56 0.82 -0.97
C PRO A 53 3.49 1.18 0.07
N MET A 54 2.48 0.31 0.28
CA MET A 54 1.42 0.57 1.26
C MET A 54 1.91 0.39 2.71
N PHE A 55 2.77 -0.59 2.97
CA PHE A 55 3.46 -0.73 4.25
C PHE A 55 4.31 0.51 4.57
N LEU A 56 5.14 0.96 3.61
CA LEU A 56 6.00 2.12 3.80
C LEU A 56 5.17 3.40 3.99
N LEU A 57 4.14 3.61 3.16
CA LEU A 57 3.23 4.73 3.28
C LEU A 57 2.57 4.75 4.67
N GLU A 58 2.03 3.63 5.11
CA GLU A 58 1.32 3.57 6.39
C GLU A 58 2.26 3.76 7.58
N LEU A 59 3.49 3.26 7.47
CA LEU A 59 4.52 3.51 8.46
C LEU A 59 4.90 5.00 8.51
N LEU A 60 4.91 5.71 7.38
CA LEU A 60 5.10 7.16 7.34
C LEU A 60 3.95 7.89 8.03
N LEU A 61 2.71 7.57 7.66
CA LEU A 61 1.50 8.19 8.20
C LEU A 61 1.35 7.93 9.70
N CYS A 62 1.75 6.74 10.16
CA CYS A 62 1.82 6.42 11.58
C CYS A 62 2.77 7.35 12.36
N ARG A 63 3.79 7.91 11.70
CA ARG A 63 4.79 8.80 12.29
C ARG A 63 4.42 10.28 12.17
N THR A 64 3.77 10.69 11.08
CA THR A 64 3.58 12.11 10.73
C THR A 64 2.14 12.59 10.76
N ALA A 65 1.16 11.70 10.55
CA ALA A 65 -0.22 12.07 10.31
C ALA A 65 -1.16 11.74 11.47
N LYS A 66 -2.31 12.43 11.51
CA LYS A 66 -3.44 12.12 12.39
C LYS A 66 -4.15 10.85 11.93
N LEU A 67 -4.87 10.17 12.83
CA LEU A 67 -5.56 8.91 12.56
C LEU A 67 -6.49 8.95 11.33
N LYS A 68 -7.21 10.07 11.13
CA LYS A 68 -8.10 10.24 9.97
C LYS A 68 -7.34 10.09 8.64
N TRP A 69 -6.18 10.72 8.52
CA TRP A 69 -5.36 10.68 7.29
C TRP A 69 -4.62 9.35 7.11
N ARG A 70 -4.35 8.63 8.20
CA ARG A 70 -3.80 7.26 8.16
C ARG A 70 -4.73 6.28 7.49
N ILE A 71 -6.04 6.46 7.64
CA ILE A 71 -7.01 5.56 7.02
C ILE A 71 -7.42 6.08 5.64
N LEU A 72 -7.65 7.39 5.54
CA LEU A 72 -8.19 7.99 4.32
C LEU A 72 -7.20 7.93 3.15
N LEU A 73 -5.92 8.22 3.37
CA LEU A 73 -4.95 8.25 2.27
C LEU A 73 -4.73 6.87 1.63
N PRO A 74 -4.47 5.79 2.40
CA PRO A 74 -4.43 4.43 1.84
C PRO A 74 -5.74 4.00 1.19
N ALA A 75 -6.88 4.32 1.83
CA ALA A 75 -8.18 3.93 1.29
C ALA A 75 -8.48 4.57 -0.06
N VAL A 76 -8.19 5.87 -0.22
CA VAL A 76 -8.39 6.57 -1.50
C VAL A 76 -7.46 6.02 -2.58
N LEU A 77 -6.18 5.75 -2.23
CA LEU A 77 -5.21 5.18 -3.17
C LEU A 77 -5.61 3.79 -3.69
N LEU A 78 -6.34 3.01 -2.89
CA LEU A 78 -6.88 1.70 -3.31
C LEU A 78 -8.23 1.83 -4.03
N ALA A 79 -9.11 2.69 -3.52
CA ALA A 79 -10.47 2.81 -4.02
C ALA A 79 -10.51 3.39 -5.44
N VAL A 80 -9.67 4.39 -5.77
CA VAL A 80 -9.67 5.01 -7.10
C VAL A 80 -9.38 4.00 -8.22
N PRO A 81 -8.26 3.25 -8.20
CA PRO A 81 -7.99 2.25 -9.25
C PRO A 81 -8.95 1.07 -9.19
N GLY A 82 -9.37 0.63 -8.00
CA GLY A 82 -10.34 -0.47 -7.85
C GLY A 82 -11.72 -0.13 -8.43
N LEU A 83 -12.24 1.07 -8.15
CA LEU A 83 -13.50 1.55 -8.70
C LEU A 83 -13.41 1.80 -10.20
N TRP A 84 -12.29 2.34 -10.69
CA TRP A 84 -12.06 2.50 -12.12
C TRP A 84 -12.11 1.15 -12.86
N PHE A 85 -11.46 0.12 -12.29
CA PHE A 85 -11.49 -1.24 -12.82
C PHE A 85 -12.92 -1.81 -12.84
N VAL A 86 -13.65 -1.71 -11.73
CA VAL A 86 -15.04 -2.20 -11.64
C VAL A 86 -15.96 -1.48 -12.63
N ALA A 87 -15.81 -0.16 -12.77
CA ALA A 87 -16.59 0.62 -13.72
C ALA A 87 -16.27 0.24 -15.17
N SER A 88 -15.00 -0.04 -15.48
CA SER A 88 -14.56 -0.52 -16.79
C SER A 88 -15.06 -1.94 -17.09
N ALA A 89 -15.28 -2.75 -16.05
CA ALA A 89 -15.88 -4.07 -16.12
C ALA A 89 -17.41 -4.04 -15.93
N GLU A 90 -18.07 -2.94 -16.31
CA GLU A 90 -19.53 -2.80 -16.30
C GLU A 90 -20.22 -3.19 -14.98
N TRP A 91 -19.51 -3.05 -13.86
CA TRP A 91 -20.02 -3.36 -12.52
C TRP A 91 -20.36 -4.84 -12.27
N TYR A 92 -19.80 -5.77 -13.05
CA TYR A 92 -20.00 -7.20 -12.81
C TYR A 92 -19.57 -7.62 -11.40
N ALA A 93 -20.32 -8.55 -10.79
CA ALA A 93 -20.02 -9.08 -9.45
C ALA A 93 -18.60 -9.66 -9.36
N MET A 94 -18.11 -10.30 -10.43
CA MET A 94 -16.76 -10.84 -10.50
C MET A 94 -15.68 -9.74 -10.39
N ALA A 95 -15.93 -8.55 -10.96
CA ALA A 95 -14.99 -7.44 -10.89
C ALA A 95 -14.81 -6.95 -9.45
N TRP A 96 -15.90 -6.93 -8.66
CA TRP A 96 -15.83 -6.62 -7.23
C TRP A 96 -15.04 -7.64 -6.43
N VAL A 97 -15.20 -8.94 -6.73
CA VAL A 97 -14.43 -10.01 -6.08
C VAL A 97 -12.95 -9.85 -6.39
N LEU A 98 -12.60 -9.60 -7.65
CA LEU A 98 -11.20 -9.37 -8.07
C LEU A 98 -10.60 -8.10 -7.45
N ALA A 99 -11.36 -7.00 -7.42
CA ALA A 99 -10.92 -5.77 -6.76
C ALA A 99 -10.70 -5.97 -5.25
N GLY A 100 -11.61 -6.71 -4.58
CA GLY A 100 -11.47 -7.08 -3.18
C GLY A 100 -10.24 -7.96 -2.92
N TRP A 101 -10.01 -8.96 -3.78
CA TRP A 101 -8.83 -9.82 -3.72
C TRP A 101 -7.53 -9.02 -3.93
N TRP A 102 -7.51 -8.14 -4.91
CA TRP A 102 -6.39 -7.23 -5.18
C TRP A 102 -6.10 -6.28 -4.00
N CYS A 103 -7.10 -5.93 -3.19
CA CYS A 103 -6.93 -5.12 -2.00
C CYS A 103 -6.36 -5.89 -0.79
N ALA A 104 -6.25 -7.22 -0.83
CA ALA A 104 -5.77 -8.00 0.32
C ALA A 104 -4.31 -7.67 0.69
N ALA A 105 -3.41 -7.69 -0.28
CA ALA A 105 -2.00 -7.36 -0.08
C ALA A 105 -1.76 -5.96 0.53
N PRO A 106 -2.35 -4.87 0.01
CA PRO A 106 -2.10 -3.54 0.55
C PRO A 106 -2.73 -3.34 1.94
N VAL A 107 -3.89 -3.96 2.21
CA VAL A 107 -4.48 -3.98 3.56
C VAL A 107 -3.54 -4.67 4.55
N LEU A 108 -2.95 -5.81 4.17
CA LEU A 108 -1.93 -6.48 4.99
C LEU A 108 -0.69 -5.59 5.19
N GLY A 109 -0.27 -4.84 4.17
CA GLY A 109 0.81 -3.86 4.26
C GLY A 109 0.51 -2.78 5.32
N CYS A 110 -0.70 -2.22 5.30
CA CYS A 110 -1.13 -1.24 6.31
C CYS A 110 -1.18 -1.84 7.72
N LEU A 111 -1.77 -3.02 7.89
CA LEU A 111 -1.88 -3.70 9.19
C LEU A 111 -0.51 -4.03 9.79
N THR A 112 0.42 -4.51 8.97
CA THR A 112 1.80 -4.81 9.41
C THR A 112 2.54 -3.53 9.82
N ALA A 113 2.33 -2.41 9.12
CA ALA A 113 2.89 -1.12 9.52
C ALA A 113 2.35 -0.65 10.88
N TRP A 114 1.05 -0.83 11.14
CA TRP A 114 0.45 -0.53 12.45
C TRP A 114 1.04 -1.39 13.55
N ALA A 115 1.20 -2.70 13.30
CA ALA A 115 1.80 -3.63 14.24
C ALA A 115 3.24 -3.25 14.59
N VAL A 116 4.08 -3.00 13.58
CA VAL A 116 5.48 -2.56 13.75
C VAL A 116 5.55 -1.25 14.53
N TRP A 117 4.70 -0.27 14.17
CA TRP A 117 4.65 1.00 14.88
C TRP A 117 4.20 0.84 16.33
N ALA A 118 3.15 0.07 16.61
CA ALA A 118 2.67 -0.21 17.96
C ALA A 118 3.75 -0.90 18.81
N LEU A 119 4.42 -1.92 18.26
CA LEU A 119 5.51 -2.63 18.94
C LEU A 119 6.68 -1.70 19.23
N SER A 120 7.09 -0.86 18.26
CA SER A 120 8.18 0.11 18.45
C SER A 120 7.89 1.11 19.57
N ARG A 121 6.61 1.46 19.79
CA ARG A 121 6.20 2.36 20.88
C ARG A 121 6.14 1.65 22.23
N ARG A 122 5.86 0.34 22.26
CA ARG A 122 5.93 -0.48 23.48
C ARG A 122 7.38 -0.75 23.90
N LEU A 123 8.25 -1.09 22.96
CA LEU A 123 9.68 -1.35 23.23
C LEU A 123 10.48 -0.10 23.61
N LYS A 124 10.01 1.11 23.25
CA LYS A 124 10.57 2.37 23.75
C LYS A 124 10.01 2.81 25.10
N ARG A 125 9.13 2.00 25.71
CA ARG A 125 8.53 2.23 27.03
C ARG A 125 9.12 1.39 28.19
N PRO A 126 10.37 0.83 28.22
CA PRO A 126 10.74 -0.09 29.30
C PRO A 126 11.40 0.56 30.54
N GLU A 127 11.80 1.83 30.55
CA GLU A 127 12.49 2.42 31.72
C GLU A 127 11.97 3.82 32.09
N ARG A 128 10.77 3.86 32.66
CA ARG A 128 10.38 4.93 33.60
C ARG A 128 9.65 4.29 34.77
N ILE A 129 10.41 3.59 35.60
CA ILE A 129 10.07 3.25 36.98
C ILE A 129 11.19 3.83 37.83
#